data_AF-A0A2E2I8V7-F1
#
_entry.id   AF-A0A2E2I8V7-F1
#
_cell.length_a   1.000
_cell.length_b   1.000
_cell.length_c   1.000
_cell.angle_alpha   90.00
_cell.angle_beta   90.00
_cell.angle_gamma   90.00
#
_symmetry.space_group_name_H-M   'P 1'
#
loop_
_entity.id
_entity.type
_entity.pdbx_description
1 polymer ?
#
loop_
_entity_poly.entity_id
_entity_poly.type
_entity_poly.pdbx_seq_one_letter_code
_entity_poly.pdbx_strand_id
1 'polypeptide(L)'
;MAECGACRAIVPIDCEICPSCGVKFGGVSDETLGECGACGALQPIDSTSCSECGVSFVSDDVIDVMSGWLSSTGITIHNLFSRFDSNNDGIISSEEFREGLLSLKLADLPPSQVE
;
A
#
# COMPACT_ATOMS: atom_id res chain seq x y z
N MET A 1 4.69 27.04 -0.59
CA MET A 1 4.45 26.01 0.45
C MET A 1 3.69 24.89 -0.24
N ALA A 2 4.09 23.64 -0.05
CA ALA A 2 3.49 22.45 -0.64
C ALA A 2 2.97 21.53 0.46
N GLU A 3 2.03 20.63 0.14
CA GLU A 3 1.54 19.61 1.06
C GLU A 3 2.24 18.28 0.77
N CYS A 4 2.76 17.63 1.82
CA CYS A 4 3.40 16.33 1.68
C CYS A 4 2.34 15.25 1.37
N GLY A 5 2.44 14.58 0.22
CA GLY A 5 1.51 13.51 -0.15
C GLY A 5 1.51 12.30 0.80
N ALA A 6 2.58 12.09 1.57
CA ALA A 6 2.70 10.97 2.50
C ALA A 6 2.07 11.23 3.87
N CYS A 7 2.21 12.45 4.42
CA CYS A 7 1.79 12.76 5.79
C CYS A 7 0.94 14.04 5.93
N ARG A 8 0.61 14.70 4.83
CA ARG A 8 -0.17 15.95 4.75
C ARG A 8 0.44 17.15 5.50
N ALA A 9 1.69 17.05 5.93
CA ALA A 9 2.39 18.18 6.53
C ALA A 9 2.62 19.29 5.49
N ILE A 10 2.45 20.56 5.90
CA ILE A 10 2.82 21.70 5.08
C ILE A 10 4.34 21.84 5.09
N VAL A 11 4.95 21.65 3.93
CA VAL A 11 6.39 21.68 3.72
C VAL A 11 6.81 22.88 2.86
N PRO A 12 8.02 23.42 3.07
CA PRO A 12 8.63 24.35 2.12
C PRO A 12 8.74 23.71 0.73
N ILE A 13 8.59 24.50 -0.33
CA ILE A 13 8.59 23.98 -1.71
C ILE A 13 9.99 23.52 -2.15
N ASP A 14 11.03 24.09 -1.54
CA ASP A 14 12.44 23.79 -1.81
C ASP A 14 12.98 22.64 -0.95
N CYS A 15 12.12 21.96 -0.20
CA CYS A 15 12.53 20.86 0.65
C CYS A 15 12.64 19.58 -0.18
N GLU A 16 13.81 18.95 -0.22
CA GLU A 16 14.01 17.63 -0.86
C GLU A 16 13.52 16.48 0.03
N ILE A 17 13.30 16.74 1.32
CA ILE A 17 12.86 15.75 2.32
C ILE A 17 11.79 16.38 3.18
N CYS A 18 10.68 15.67 3.43
CA CYS A 18 9.68 16.14 4.38
C CYS A 18 10.25 16.11 5.81
N PRO A 19 10.31 17.24 6.52
CA PRO A 19 10.83 17.30 7.89
C PRO A 19 9.97 16.55 8.92
N SER A 20 8.70 16.27 8.60
CA SER A 20 7.79 15.54 9.51
C SER A 20 7.86 14.02 9.38
N CYS A 21 8.04 13.48 8.17
CA CYS A 21 8.00 12.02 7.95
C CYS A 21 9.26 11.45 7.29
N GLY A 22 10.17 12.30 6.80
CA GLY A 22 11.42 11.86 6.18
C GLY A 22 11.29 11.39 4.73
N VAL A 23 10.11 11.48 4.10
CA VAL A 23 9.96 11.11 2.68
C VAL A 23 10.76 12.05 1.78
N LYS A 24 11.52 11.50 0.85
CA LYS A 24 12.25 12.27 -0.16
C LYS A 24 11.32 12.63 -1.30
N PHE A 25 11.36 13.88 -1.74
CA PHE A 25 10.64 14.32 -2.94
C PHE A 25 11.50 13.99 -4.16
N GLY A 26 11.04 13.02 -4.95
CA GLY A 26 11.71 12.55 -6.16
C GLY A 26 11.59 13.52 -7.33
N GLY A 27 12.06 14.77 -7.16
CA GLY A 27 12.15 15.77 -8.22
C GLY A 27 10.81 16.33 -8.71
N VAL A 28 10.79 17.62 -9.02
CA VAL A 28 9.68 18.27 -9.72
C VAL A 28 9.98 18.17 -11.21
N SER A 29 9.62 17.05 -11.85
CA SER A 29 9.56 16.97 -13.30
C SER A 29 8.18 17.47 -13.78
N ASP A 30 8.12 18.16 -14.92
CA ASP A 30 6.85 18.51 -15.59
C ASP A 30 6.04 17.24 -15.95
N GLU A 31 6.72 16.09 -16.05
CA GLU A 31 6.09 14.78 -16.22
C GLU A 31 5.59 14.25 -14.86
N THR A 32 4.28 14.01 -14.78
CA THR A 32 3.60 13.39 -13.64
C THR A 32 4.00 11.91 -13.52
N LEU A 33 5.08 11.65 -12.80
CA LEU A 33 5.59 10.33 -12.49
C LEU A 33 5.21 9.95 -11.05
N GLY A 34 4.72 8.72 -10.87
CA GLY A 34 4.48 8.11 -9.56
C GLY A 34 5.61 7.14 -9.20
N GLU A 35 5.97 7.08 -7.93
CA GLU A 35 6.94 6.09 -7.44
C GLU A 35 6.22 4.79 -7.08
N CYS A 36 6.74 3.66 -7.55
CA CYS A 36 6.25 2.34 -7.17
C CYS A 36 6.55 2.05 -5.70
N GLY A 37 5.52 1.91 -4.86
CA GLY A 37 5.69 1.63 -3.43
C GLY A 37 6.40 0.30 -3.09
N ALA A 38 6.48 -0.65 -4.03
CA ALA A 38 7.11 -1.95 -3.80
C ALA A 38 8.61 -1.98 -4.14
N CYS A 39 9.05 -1.22 -5.14
CA CYS A 39 10.43 -1.28 -5.64
C CYS A 39 11.12 0.08 -5.84
N GLY A 40 10.41 1.20 -5.65
CA GLY A 40 10.94 2.56 -5.83
C GLY A 40 11.11 2.99 -7.29
N ALA A 41 10.70 2.17 -8.26
CA ALA A 41 10.78 2.52 -9.67
C ALA A 41 9.80 3.65 -10.01
N LEU A 42 10.26 4.66 -10.74
CA LEU A 42 9.38 5.71 -11.28
C LEU A 42 8.55 5.14 -12.43
N GLN A 43 7.25 5.38 -12.38
CA GLN A 43 6.28 4.94 -13.36
C GLN A 43 5.40 6.11 -13.81
N PRO A 44 4.87 6.10 -15.04
CA PRO A 44 3.83 7.01 -15.45
C PRO A 44 2.65 6.93 -14.49
N ILE A 45 2.04 8.07 -14.13
CA ILE A 45 0.88 8.09 -13.22
C ILE A 45 -0.33 7.32 -13.77
N ASP A 46 -0.43 7.24 -15.09
CA ASP A 46 -1.46 6.51 -15.84
C ASP A 46 -1.12 5.01 -16.04
N SER A 47 0.00 4.54 -15.50
CA SER A 47 0.36 3.13 -15.54
C SER A 47 -0.51 2.32 -14.57
N THR A 48 -1.09 1.21 -15.03
CA THR A 48 -1.89 0.30 -14.19
C THR A 48 -1.03 -0.72 -13.43
N SER A 49 0.27 -0.78 -13.73
CA SER A 49 1.21 -1.73 -13.12
C SER A 49 2.66 -1.26 -13.27
N CYS A 50 3.53 -1.70 -12.36
CA CYS A 50 4.97 -1.43 -12.43
C CYS A 50 5.64 -2.26 -13.52
N SER A 51 6.33 -1.61 -14.46
CA SER A 51 7.11 -2.29 -15.50
C SER A 51 8.30 -3.10 -14.98
N GLU A 52 8.80 -2.79 -13.79
CA GLU A 52 9.99 -3.44 -13.20
C GLU A 52 9.64 -4.66 -12.35
N CYS A 53 8.67 -4.54 -11.44
CA CYS A 53 8.33 -5.63 -10.51
C CYS A 53 6.96 -6.29 -10.78
N GLY A 54 6.15 -5.72 -11.68
CA GLY A 54 4.85 -6.27 -12.05
C GLY A 54 3.71 -6.01 -11.06
N VAL A 55 3.94 -5.23 -10.00
CA VAL A 55 2.88 -4.89 -9.03
C VAL A 55 1.80 -4.05 -9.69
N SER A 56 0.53 -4.40 -9.46
CA SER A 56 -0.62 -3.65 -10.00
C SER A 56 -0.87 -2.41 -9.16
N PHE A 57 -0.96 -1.25 -9.79
CA PHE A 57 -1.33 0.00 -9.13
C PHE A 57 -2.86 0.08 -9.11
N VAL A 58 -3.48 -0.40 -8.03
CA VAL A 58 -4.93 -0.37 -7.86
C VAL A 58 -5.26 0.74 -6.89
N SER A 59 -5.96 1.77 -7.36
CA SER A 59 -6.18 3.00 -6.59
C SER A 59 -7.49 3.03 -5.79
N ASP A 60 -8.45 2.12 -5.99
CA ASP A 60 -9.79 2.36 -5.43
C ASP A 60 -10.37 1.33 -4.47
N ASP A 61 -10.04 0.04 -4.47
CA ASP A 61 -10.64 -0.86 -3.47
C ASP A 61 -9.75 -2.07 -3.17
N VAL A 62 -9.07 -2.01 -2.03
CA VAL A 62 -8.38 -3.16 -1.42
C VAL A 62 -9.34 -4.35 -1.24
N ILE A 63 -10.64 -4.07 -1.07
CA ILE A 63 -11.71 -5.07 -0.97
C ILE A 63 -11.89 -5.83 -2.29
N ASP A 64 -11.77 -5.19 -3.45
CA ASP A 64 -11.91 -5.85 -4.75
C ASP A 64 -10.72 -6.75 -5.08
N VAL A 65 -9.53 -6.35 -4.66
CA VAL A 65 -8.32 -7.20 -4.76
C VAL A 65 -8.45 -8.43 -3.86
N MET A 66 -8.92 -8.24 -2.62
CA MET A 66 -9.19 -9.35 -1.70
C MET A 66 -10.30 -10.28 -2.21
N SER A 67 -11.40 -9.73 -2.73
CA SER A 67 -12.54 -10.51 -3.22
C SER A 67 -12.19 -11.32 -4.47
N GLY A 68 -11.39 -10.75 -5.38
CA GLY A 68 -10.85 -11.43 -6.55
C GLY A 68 -9.90 -12.58 -6.17
N TRP A 69 -9.02 -12.35 -5.20
CA TRP A 69 -8.10 -13.38 -4.72
C TRP A 69 -8.82 -14.52 -3.99
N LEU A 70 -9.81 -14.21 -3.15
CA LEU A 70 -10.66 -15.22 -2.49
C LEU A 70 -11.40 -16.08 -3.51
N SER A 71 -11.94 -15.46 -4.56
CA SER A 71 -12.62 -16.15 -5.65
C SER A 71 -11.67 -17.04 -6.46
N SER A 72 -10.43 -16.60 -6.68
CA SER A 72 -9.43 -17.36 -7.44
C SER A 72 -8.78 -18.51 -6.66
N THR A 73 -8.66 -18.40 -5.33
CA THR A 73 -8.03 -19.42 -4.48
C THR A 73 -9.02 -20.45 -3.96
N GLY A 74 -10.33 -20.20 -4.09
CA GLY A 74 -11.38 -21.05 -3.55
C GLY A 74 -11.39 -21.09 -2.02
N ILE A 75 -10.65 -20.18 -1.38
CA ILE A 75 -10.61 -20.04 0.07
C ILE A 75 -11.85 -19.26 0.49
N THR A 76 -12.68 -19.85 1.35
CA THR A 76 -13.82 -19.15 1.93
C THR A 76 -13.34 -18.12 2.94
N ILE A 77 -14.09 -17.02 3.07
CA ILE A 77 -13.75 -15.94 4.00
C ILE A 77 -13.59 -16.45 5.44
N HIS A 78 -14.34 -17.49 5.81
CA HIS A 78 -14.24 -18.12 7.12
C HIS A 78 -12.89 -18.83 7.35
N ASN A 79 -12.32 -19.45 6.32
CA ASN A 79 -10.99 -20.04 6.38
C ASN A 79 -9.89 -18.97 6.37
N LEU A 80 -10.14 -17.83 5.74
CA LEU A 80 -9.24 -16.68 5.80
C LEU A 80 -9.21 -16.09 7.21
N PHE A 81 -10.39 -15.91 7.81
CA PHE A 81 -10.51 -15.43 9.18
C PHE A 81 -9.78 -16.36 10.16
N SER A 82 -10.00 -17.67 10.08
CA SER A 82 -9.26 -18.64 10.91
C SER A 82 -7.76 -18.72 10.61
N ARG A 83 -7.28 -18.15 9.50
CA ARG A 83 -5.85 -18.05 9.18
C ARG A 83 -5.23 -16.76 9.70
N PHE A 84 -6.02 -15.71 9.85
CA PHE A 84 -5.59 -14.38 10.29
C PHE A 84 -5.71 -14.25 11.81
N ASP A 85 -6.84 -14.68 12.36
CA ASP A 85 -7.12 -14.79 13.80
C ASP A 85 -6.17 -15.82 14.43
N SER A 86 -5.01 -15.35 14.86
CA SER A 86 -3.90 -16.18 15.33
C SER A 86 -4.08 -16.52 16.81
N ASN A 87 -4.79 -15.67 17.55
CA ASN A 87 -5.13 -15.91 18.94
C ASN A 87 -6.49 -16.64 19.13
N ASN A 88 -7.25 -16.86 18.05
CA ASN A 88 -8.58 -17.48 18.02
C ASN A 88 -9.59 -16.78 18.94
N ASP A 89 -9.50 -15.46 19.10
CA ASP A 89 -10.43 -14.68 19.90
C ASP A 89 -11.74 -14.34 19.15
N GLY A 90 -11.81 -14.70 17.86
CA GLY A 90 -12.94 -14.47 16.98
C GLY A 90 -12.98 -13.07 16.36
N ILE A 91 -11.94 -12.26 16.58
CA ILE A 91 -11.80 -10.88 16.09
C ILE A 91 -10.43 -10.75 15.43
N ILE A 92 -10.36 -10.22 14.21
CA ILE A 92 -9.07 -9.91 13.60
C ILE A 92 -8.63 -8.52 14.07
N SER A 93 -7.53 -8.46 14.82
CA SER A 93 -6.87 -7.21 15.16
C SER A 93 -6.09 -6.62 13.97
N SER A 94 -5.74 -5.33 14.02
CA SER A 94 -4.93 -4.67 12.99
C SER A 94 -3.57 -5.35 12.77
N GLU A 95 -2.94 -5.85 13.83
CA GLU A 95 -1.68 -6.59 13.73
C GLU A 95 -1.89 -7.95 13.04
N GLU A 96 -2.93 -8.71 13.42
CA GLU A 96 -3.27 -9.99 12.77
C GLU A 96 -3.66 -9.82 11.30
N PHE A 97 -4.33 -8.72 10.97
CA PHE A 97 -4.66 -8.37 9.60
C PHE A 97 -3.41 -8.12 8.75
N ARG A 98 -2.47 -7.36 9.30
CA ARG A 98 -1.18 -7.06 8.67
C ARG A 98 -0.34 -8.32 8.49
N GLU A 99 -0.19 -9.13 9.54
CA GLU A 99 0.55 -10.38 9.49
C GLU A 99 -0.09 -11.38 8.52
N GLY A 100 -1.41 -11.48 8.50
CA GLY A 100 -2.15 -12.32 7.56
C GLY A 100 -1.92 -11.92 6.11
N LEU A 101 -1.95 -10.62 5.81
CA LEU A 101 -1.69 -10.08 4.47
C LEU A 101 -0.25 -10.31 4.00
N LEU A 102 0.72 -10.14 4.91
CA LEU A 102 2.13 -10.45 4.66
C LEU A 102 2.35 -11.95 4.44
N SER A 103 1.72 -12.80 5.25
CA SER A 103 1.79 -14.26 5.16
C SER A 103 1.27 -14.79 3.81
N LEU A 104 0.24 -14.12 3.26
CA LEU A 104 -0.32 -14.45 1.96
C LEU A 104 0.37 -13.74 0.78
N LYS A 105 1.39 -12.90 1.03
CA LYS A 105 2.08 -12.09 0.01
C LYS A 105 1.13 -11.28 -0.87
N LEU A 106 0.03 -10.80 -0.30
CA LEU A 106 -1.08 -10.21 -1.04
C LEU A 106 -0.94 -8.69 -1.16
N ALA A 107 -0.41 -8.04 -0.14
CA ALA A 107 -0.17 -6.60 -0.10
C ALA A 107 0.91 -6.27 0.92
N ASP A 108 1.73 -5.26 0.63
CA ASP A 108 2.64 -4.65 1.59
C ASP A 108 2.01 -3.34 2.08
N LEU A 109 1.41 -3.38 3.27
CA LEU A 109 0.73 -2.23 3.85
C LEU A 109 1.67 -1.51 4.83
N PRO A 110 2.01 -0.23 4.59
CA PRO A 110 2.75 0.56 5.56
C PRO A 110 1.90 0.76 6.83
N PRO A 111 2.54 0.92 8.01
CA PRO A 111 1.84 0.98 9.30
C PRO A 111 0.76 2.07 9.38
N SER A 112 0.85 3.13 8.58
CA SER A 112 -0.12 4.23 8.53
C SER A 112 -1.47 3.86 7.89
N GLN A 113 -1.61 2.69 7.27
CA GLN A 113 -2.84 2.25 6.59
C GLN A 113 -3.66 1.25 7.43
N VAL A 114 -3.22 0.94 8.66
CA VAL A 114 -3.83 -0.09 9.52
C VAL A 114 -4.17 0.46 10.93
N GLU A 115 -4.31 1.78 11.07
CA GLU A 115 -4.81 2.44 12.30
C GLU A 115 -6.35 2.46 12.37
#